data_AF-A0A947RK80-F1
#
_entry.id   AF-A0A947RK80-F1
#
_cell.length_a   1.000
_cell.length_b   1.000
_cell.length_c   1.000
_cell.angle_alpha   90.00
_cell.angle_beta   90.00
_cell.angle_gamma   90.00
#
_symmetry.space_group_name_H-M   'P 1'
#
loop_
_entity.id
_entity.type
_entity.pdbx_description
1 polymer ?
#
loop_
_entity_poly.entity_id
_entity_poly.type
_entity_poly.pdbx_seq_one_letter_code
_entity_poly.pdbx_strand_id
1 'polypeptide(L)'
;MIINPKKLLKSFQVAFNGLRIGIKEENTVRIGVIIALIVVFFMLYFPLDLQERAIITLCIFLVLGIELMNTQVERVTNLIDSNHNQEIRKIKDLAAGAVLMAVIGAAAVAGFIFLPHIIRGISYLFNR
;
A
#
# COMPACT_ATOMS: atom_id res chain seq x y z
N MET A 1 -27.57 -6.30 19.08
CA MET A 1 -26.59 -5.20 18.94
C MET A 1 -27.14 -4.22 17.91
N ILE A 2 -27.77 -3.11 18.34
CA ILE A 2 -28.34 -2.12 17.40
C ILE A 2 -27.20 -1.20 16.97
N ILE A 3 -26.90 -1.20 15.68
CA ILE A 3 -25.86 -0.37 15.08
C ILE A 3 -26.30 1.09 15.18
N ASN A 4 -25.59 1.91 15.97
CA ASN A 4 -25.86 3.35 16.06
C ASN A 4 -25.13 4.08 14.91
N PRO A 5 -25.85 4.67 13.94
CA PRO A 5 -25.24 5.30 12.77
C PRO A 5 -24.31 6.47 13.15
N LYS A 6 -24.60 7.20 14.24
CA LYS A 6 -23.71 8.27 14.73
C LYS A 6 -22.37 7.70 15.24
N LYS A 7 -22.40 6.53 15.87
CA LYS A 7 -21.18 5.85 16.34
C LYS A 7 -20.36 5.32 15.16
N LEU A 8 -21.02 4.78 14.13
CA LEU A 8 -20.35 4.37 12.89
C LEU A 8 -19.68 5.53 12.17
N LEU A 9 -20.39 6.64 11.93
CA LEU A 9 -19.82 7.82 11.29
C LEU A 9 -18.57 8.32 12.04
N LYS A 10 -18.63 8.33 13.37
CA LYS A 10 -17.48 8.70 14.20
C LYS A 10 -16.29 7.75 13.98
N SER A 11 -16.51 6.44 13.90
CA SER A 11 -15.44 5.47 13.60
C SER A 11 -14.81 5.70 12.22
N PHE A 12 -15.62 6.00 11.19
CA PHE A 12 -15.09 6.35 9.87
C PHE A 12 -14.27 7.64 9.91
N GLN A 13 -14.76 8.68 10.59
CA GLN A 13 -14.01 9.94 10.76
C GLN A 13 -12.64 9.71 11.42
N VAL A 14 -12.60 8.87 12.46
CA VAL A 14 -11.33 8.50 13.12
C VAL A 14 -10.40 7.78 12.16
N ALA A 15 -10.90 6.82 11.37
CA ALA A 15 -10.10 6.10 10.39
C ALA A 15 -9.54 7.02 9.29
N PHE A 16 -10.37 7.92 8.74
CA PHE A 16 -9.94 8.91 7.75
C PHE A 16 -8.90 9.88 8.30
N ASN A 17 -9.02 10.27 9.58
CA ASN A 17 -8.02 11.09 10.22
C ASN A 17 -6.68 10.36 10.33
N GLY A 18 -6.69 9.07 10.65
CA GLY A 18 -5.48 8.23 10.66
C GLY A 18 -4.78 8.17 9.29
N LEU A 19 -5.55 7.96 8.21
CA LEU A 19 -5.01 8.00 6.84
C LEU A 19 -4.41 9.37 6.50
N ARG A 20 -5.09 10.46 6.88
CA ARG A 20 -4.62 11.82 6.63
C ARG A 20 -3.30 12.10 7.36
N ILE A 21 -3.17 11.64 8.60
CA ILE A 21 -1.93 11.75 9.38
C ILE A 21 -0.79 11.03 8.66
N GLY A 22 -1.00 9.76 8.29
CA GLY A 22 0.02 8.96 7.57
C GLY A 22 0.50 9.64 6.28
N ILE A 23 -0.41 10.09 5.42
CA ILE A 23 -0.07 10.74 4.15
C ILE A 23 0.67 12.09 4.36
N LYS A 24 0.29 12.83 5.40
CA LYS A 24 0.86 14.16 5.67
C LYS A 24 2.25 14.05 6.28
N GLU A 25 2.42 13.17 7.26
CA GLU A 25 3.61 13.12 8.11
C GLU A 25 4.68 12.14 7.58
N GLU A 26 4.29 11.11 6.81
CA GLU A 26 5.21 10.05 6.39
C GLU A 26 5.45 10.06 4.89
N ASN A 27 6.72 10.23 4.51
CA ASN A 27 7.09 10.27 3.09
C ASN A 27 6.88 8.92 2.40
N THR A 28 7.15 7.80 3.08
CA THR A 28 6.99 6.45 2.50
C THR A 28 5.53 6.14 2.21
N VAL A 29 4.60 6.47 3.14
CA VAL A 29 3.16 6.39 2.92
C VAL A 29 2.73 7.23 1.72
N ARG A 30 3.23 8.47 1.61
CA ARG A 30 2.91 9.35 0.47
C ARG A 30 3.40 8.76 -0.86
N ILE A 31 4.61 8.23 -0.89
CA ILE A 31 5.17 7.54 -2.07
C ILE A 31 4.30 6.33 -2.41
N GLY A 32 3.92 5.52 -1.43
CA GLY A 32 3.02 4.38 -1.62
C GLY A 32 1.69 4.78 -2.25
N VAL A 33 1.09 5.90 -1.82
CA VAL A 33 -0.16 6.42 -2.41
C VAL A 33 0.06 6.86 -3.87
N ILE A 34 1.16 7.52 -4.19
CA ILE A 34 1.48 7.93 -5.57
C ILE A 34 1.64 6.69 -6.46
N ILE A 35 2.39 5.67 -5.99
CA ILE A 35 2.56 4.41 -6.71
C ILE A 35 1.20 3.73 -6.91
N ALA A 36 0.36 3.68 -5.88
CA ALA A 36 -0.99 3.13 -5.96
C ALA A 36 -1.83 3.83 -7.04
N LEU A 37 -1.78 5.16 -7.13
CA LEU A 37 -2.49 5.92 -8.18
C LEU A 37 -2.01 5.56 -9.58
N ILE A 38 -0.70 5.38 -9.77
CA ILE A 38 -0.12 4.94 -11.05
C ILE A 38 -0.61 3.53 -11.41
N VAL A 39 -0.61 2.61 -10.45
CA VAL A 39 -1.09 1.23 -10.66
C VAL A 39 -2.59 1.22 -10.99
N VAL A 40 -3.39 2.04 -10.31
CA VAL A 40 -4.83 2.20 -10.61
C VAL A 40 -5.03 2.75 -12.02
N PHE A 41 -4.23 3.72 -12.45
CA PHE A 41 -4.29 4.23 -13.82
C PHE A 41 -4.06 3.11 -14.84
N PHE A 42 -3.02 2.28 -14.66
CA PHE A 42 -2.78 1.13 -15.54
C PHE A 42 -3.90 0.08 -15.46
N MET A 43 -4.42 -0.19 -14.27
CA MET A 43 -5.54 -1.12 -14.06
C MET A 43 -6.79 -0.69 -14.83
N LEU A 44 -7.04 0.62 -14.93
CA LEU A 44 -8.16 1.17 -15.71
C LEU A 44 -7.86 1.24 -17.21
N TYR A 45 -6.60 1.44 -17.58
CA TYR A 45 -6.16 1.51 -18.99
C TYR A 45 -6.17 0.15 -19.69
N PHE A 46 -5.69 -0.90 -19.04
CA PHE A 46 -5.65 -2.24 -19.62
C PHE A 46 -7.00 -2.96 -19.54
N PRO A 47 -7.33 -3.82 -20.52
CA PRO A 47 -8.55 -4.62 -20.51
C PRO A 47 -8.39 -5.83 -19.57
N LEU A 48 -8.28 -5.56 -18.28
CA LEU A 48 -8.18 -6.55 -17.22
C LEU A 48 -9.56 -7.09 -16.81
N ASP A 49 -9.62 -8.36 -16.44
CA ASP A 49 -10.83 -8.96 -15.90
C ASP A 49 -11.10 -8.53 -14.45
N LEU A 50 -12.25 -8.96 -13.89
CA LEU A 50 -12.64 -8.58 -12.54
C LEU A 50 -11.71 -9.16 -11.46
N GLN A 51 -11.15 -10.35 -11.69
CA GLN A 51 -10.30 -11.04 -10.73
C GLN A 51 -8.93 -10.34 -10.63
N GLU A 52 -8.35 -9.99 -11.78
CA GLU A 52 -7.10 -9.22 -11.88
C GLU A 52 -7.23 -7.86 -11.17
N ARG A 53 -8.33 -7.14 -11.43
CA ARG A 53 -8.62 -5.85 -10.77
C ARG A 53 -8.77 -6.01 -9.26
N ALA A 54 -9.46 -7.06 -8.81
CA ALA A 54 -9.65 -7.33 -7.38
C ALA A 54 -8.31 -7.64 -6.69
N ILE A 55 -7.46 -8.46 -7.32
CA ILE A 55 -6.13 -8.80 -6.81
C ILE A 55 -5.24 -7.56 -6.72
N ILE A 56 -5.18 -6.74 -7.78
CA ILE A 56 -4.40 -5.48 -7.78
C ILE A 56 -4.89 -4.56 -6.65
N THR A 57 -6.20 -4.41 -6.51
CA THR A 57 -6.80 -3.58 -5.47
C THR A 57 -6.40 -4.07 -4.07
N LEU A 58 -6.46 -5.38 -3.84
CA LEU A 58 -6.04 -5.98 -2.57
C LEU A 58 -4.55 -5.74 -2.29
N CYS A 59 -3.68 -5.92 -3.29
CA CYS A 59 -2.24 -5.65 -3.16
C CYS A 59 -1.96 -4.19 -2.77
N ILE A 60 -2.65 -3.23 -3.39
CA ILE A 60 -2.52 -1.81 -3.06
C ILE A 60 -2.85 -1.55 -1.59
N PHE A 61 -4.03 -2.02 -1.14
CA PHE A 61 -4.46 -1.80 0.24
C PHE A 61 -3.57 -2.53 1.25
N LEU A 62 -3.04 -3.71 0.90
CA LEU A 62 -2.14 -4.46 1.75
C LEU A 62 -0.79 -3.74 1.92
N VAL A 63 -0.18 -3.25 0.84
CA VAL A 63 1.06 -2.47 0.90
C VAL A 63 0.87 -1.20 1.73
N LEU A 64 -0.18 -0.41 1.46
CA LEU A 64 -0.47 0.81 2.22
C LEU A 64 -0.79 0.52 3.70
N GLY A 65 -1.49 -0.57 3.98
CA GLY A 65 -1.79 -1.00 5.33
C GLY A 65 -0.53 -1.36 6.12
N ILE A 66 0.38 -2.12 5.51
CA ILE A 66 1.65 -2.51 6.13
C ILE A 66 2.56 -1.29 6.31
N GLU A 67 2.56 -0.35 5.36
CA GLU A 67 3.30 0.92 5.49
C GLU A 67 2.81 1.75 6.70
N LEU A 68 1.50 1.86 6.87
CA LEU A 68 0.91 2.54 8.04
C LEU A 68 1.23 1.82 9.35
N MET A 69 1.32 0.48 9.35
CA MET A 69 1.76 -0.28 10.51
C MET A 69 3.25 -0.04 10.79
N ASN A 70 4.10 0.04 9.77
CA ASN A 70 5.51 0.39 9.93
C ASN A 70 5.67 1.77 10.60
N THR A 71 4.93 2.77 10.11
CA THR A 71 4.86 4.10 10.75
C THR A 71 4.45 4.03 12.23
N GLN A 72 3.47 3.21 12.58
CA GLN A 72 3.06 3.04 13.98
C GLN A 72 4.21 2.47 14.83
N VAL A 73 4.91 1.45 14.32
CA VAL A 73 6.08 0.87 14.98
C VAL A 73 7.19 1.91 15.16
N GLU A 74 7.50 2.68 14.10
CA GLU A 74 8.49 3.75 14.16
C GLU A 74 8.14 4.81 15.20
N ARG A 75 6.88 5.25 15.26
CA ARG A 75 6.42 6.23 16.25
C ARG A 75 6.48 5.69 17.67
N VAL A 76 5.99 4.47 17.92
CA VAL A 76 6.02 3.85 19.25
C VAL A 76 7.46 3.68 19.74
N THR A 77 8.34 3.18 18.87
CA THR A 77 9.74 2.98 19.22
C THR A 77 10.47 4.30 19.47
N ASN A 78 10.19 5.35 18.68
CA ASN A 78 10.73 6.70 18.92
C ASN A 78 10.29 7.31 20.25
N LEU A 79 9.10 6.96 20.75
CA LEU A 79 8.64 7.40 22.08
C LEU A 79 9.38 6.69 23.23
N ILE A 80 9.90 5.48 22.98
CA ILE A 80 10.63 4.69 23.98
C ILE A 80 12.11 5.12 24.02
N ASP A 81 12.80 5.09 22.88
CA ASP A 81 14.17 5.59 22.72
C ASP A 81 14.50 5.81 21.23
N SER A 82 15.12 6.95 20.94
CA SER A 82 15.33 7.53 19.61
C SER A 82 16.48 6.89 18.80
N ASN A 83 16.85 5.63 19.07
CA ASN A 83 17.88 4.79 18.38
C ASN A 83 19.21 4.54 19.13
N HIS A 84 19.31 4.74 20.44
CA HIS A 84 20.52 4.32 21.17
C HIS A 84 20.50 2.82 21.49
N ASN A 85 19.32 2.25 21.67
CA ASN A 85 19.12 0.84 21.94
C ASN A 85 19.18 -0.02 20.66
N GLN A 86 20.08 -1.01 20.65
CA GLN A 86 20.23 -1.95 19.53
C GLN A 86 18.97 -2.77 19.26
N GLU A 87 18.17 -3.10 20.28
CA GLU A 87 16.93 -3.87 20.10
C GLU A 87 15.85 -3.04 19.39
N ILE A 88 15.76 -1.74 19.66
CA ILE A 88 14.84 -0.85 18.95
C ILE A 88 15.21 -0.76 17.47
N ARG A 89 16.50 -0.70 17.15
CA ARG A 89 16.96 -0.72 15.76
C ARG A 89 16.51 -2.00 15.04
N LYS A 90 16.70 -3.16 15.67
CA LYS A 90 16.23 -4.45 15.10
C LYS A 90 14.72 -4.47 14.87
N ILE A 91 13.93 -3.94 15.80
CA ILE A 91 12.46 -3.86 15.64
C ILE A 91 12.08 -3.01 14.42
N LYS A 92 12.72 -1.85 14.25
CA LYS A 92 12.50 -0.99 13.08
C LYS A 92 12.93 -1.66 11.78
N ASP A 93 14.09 -2.32 11.77
CA ASP A 93 14.60 -3.05 10.61
C ASP A 93 13.63 -4.18 10.19
N LEU A 94 13.06 -4.91 11.16
CA LEU A 94 12.06 -5.95 10.90
C LEU A 94 10.76 -5.38 10.34
N ALA A 95 10.30 -4.24 10.87
CA ALA A 95 9.09 -3.57 10.37
C ALA A 95 9.26 -3.07 8.93
N ALA A 96 10.41 -2.45 8.63
CA ALA A 96 10.78 -2.06 7.27
C ALA A 96 10.92 -3.29 6.34
N GLY A 97 11.47 -4.40 6.85
CA GLY A 97 11.55 -5.66 6.12
C GLY A 97 10.18 -6.22 5.73
N ALA A 98 9.17 -6.09 6.59
CA ALA A 98 7.80 -6.50 6.29
C ALA A 98 7.18 -5.66 5.16
N VAL A 99 7.40 -4.34 5.16
CA VAL A 99 7.01 -3.45 4.05
C VAL A 99 7.67 -3.90 2.74
N LEU A 100 8.98 -4.14 2.77
CA LEU A 100 9.73 -4.57 1.58
C LEU A 100 9.17 -5.88 0.99
N MET A 101 8.88 -6.86 1.83
CA MET A 101 8.26 -8.12 1.40
C MET A 101 6.90 -7.91 0.73
N ALA A 102 6.07 -7.02 1.30
CA ALA A 102 4.77 -6.69 0.73
C ALA A 102 4.90 -6.00 -0.65
N VAL A 103 5.84 -5.07 -0.78
CA VAL A 103 6.12 -4.36 -2.04
C VAL A 103 6.63 -5.31 -3.11
N ILE A 104 7.56 -6.22 -2.78
CA ILE A 104 8.07 -7.23 -3.73
C ILE A 104 6.93 -8.14 -4.21
N GLY A 105 6.10 -8.63 -3.28
CA GLY A 105 4.94 -9.45 -3.62
C GLY A 105 3.95 -8.72 -4.54
N ALA A 106 3.60 -7.48 -4.20
CA ALA A 106 2.71 -6.65 -5.01
C ALA A 106 3.30 -6.36 -6.41
N ALA A 107 4.62 -6.09 -6.50
CA ALA A 107 5.30 -5.87 -7.76
C ALA A 107 5.31 -7.13 -8.65
N ALA A 108 5.53 -8.31 -8.06
CA ALA A 108 5.46 -9.58 -8.79
C ALA A 108 4.05 -9.83 -9.34
N VAL A 109 3.02 -9.63 -8.52
CA VAL A 109 1.61 -9.75 -8.94
C VAL A 109 1.27 -8.76 -10.05
N ALA A 110 1.67 -7.49 -9.90
CA ALA A 110 1.48 -6.48 -10.94
C ALA A 110 2.20 -6.87 -12.23
N GLY A 111 3.41 -7.43 -12.14
CA GLY A 111 4.16 -7.96 -13.28
C GLY A 111 3.41 -9.09 -13.99
N PHE A 112 2.90 -10.08 -13.25
CA PHE A 112 2.15 -11.20 -13.83
C PHE A 112 0.88 -10.76 -14.56
N ILE A 113 0.22 -9.72 -14.06
CA ILE A 113 -1.01 -9.20 -14.66
C ILE A 113 -0.71 -8.25 -15.82
N PHE A 114 0.16 -7.26 -15.66
CA PHE A 114 0.35 -6.22 -16.69
C PHE A 114 1.27 -6.66 -17.85
N LEU A 115 2.29 -7.48 -17.60
CA LEU A 115 3.30 -7.80 -18.61
C LEU A 115 2.72 -8.50 -19.86
N PRO A 116 1.80 -9.49 -19.75
CA PRO A 116 1.17 -10.10 -20.92
C PRO A 116 0.33 -9.11 -21.73
N HIS A 117 -0.31 -8.13 -21.08
CA HIS A 117 -1.11 -7.10 -21.76
C HIS A 117 -0.22 -6.09 -22.49
N ILE A 118 0.91 -5.70 -21.88
CA ILE A 118 1.90 -4.82 -22.49
C ILE A 118 2.52 -5.49 -23.74
N ILE A 119 2.96 -6.74 -23.64
CA ILE A 119 3.58 -7.47 -24.76
C ILE A 119 2.60 -7.59 -25.94
N ARG A 120 1.34 -7.95 -25.67
CA ARG A 120 0.30 -8.02 -26.70
C ARG A 120 0.03 -6.65 -27.34
N GLY A 121 -0.05 -5.59 -26.55
CA GLY A 121 -0.24 -4.23 -27.08
C GLY A 121 0.91 -3.79 -27.99
N ILE A 122 2.15 -4.10 -27.62
CA ILE A 122 3.34 -3.80 -28.43
C ILE A 122 3.33 -4.60 -29.72
N SER A 123 3.03 -5.90 -29.70
CA SER A 123 3.02 -6.72 -30.92
C SER A 123 2.01 -6.22 -31.96
N TYR A 124 0.85 -5.69 -31.54
CA TYR A 124 -0.10 -5.04 -32.45
C TYR A 124 0.44 -3.77 -33.12
N LEU A 125 1.32 -3.02 -32.46
CA LEU A 125 1.92 -1.82 -33.03
C LEU A 125 3.00 -2.13 -34.06
N PHE A 126 3.75 -3.23 -33.88
CA PHE A 126 4.82 -3.64 -34.80
C PHE A 126 4.34 -4.48 -35.99
N ASN A 127 3.18 -5.13 -35.88
CA ASN A 127 2.62 -5.98 -36.95
C ASN A 127 1.61 -5.22 -37.85
N ARG A 128 1.69 -3.89 -37.87
CA ARG A 128 0.89 -2.97 -38.68
C ARG A 128 1.81 -2.18 -39.61
#